data_AF-A0A3P9JUT6-F1
#
_entry.id   AF-A0A3P9JUT6-F1
#
_cell.length_a   1.000
_cell.length_b   1.000
_cell.length_c   1.000
_cell.angle_alpha   90.00
_cell.angle_beta   90.00
_cell.angle_gamma   90.00
#
_symmetry.space_group_name_H-M   'P 1'
#
loop_
_entity.id
_entity.type
_entity.pdbx_description
1 polymer ?
#
loop_
_entity_poly.entity_id
_entity_poly.type
_entity_poly.pdbx_seq_one_letter_code
_entity_poly.pdbx_strand_id
1 'polypeptide(L)'
;MESVEKECGALGGLFQAIVNDMKSSYPVWEDFSAKATKLHAQLRTTILAAVAFLDAFQKVADMATNSRGATRDIGSALTRMCMRHRSIEAKLRHFSKPGYSSPRQNRRPIVVYKRSRQEIKRKSLDTIKLQKKARKGKENLQMLCWLCRCLEKGSSAI
;
A
#
# COMPACT_ATOMS: atom_id res chain seq x y z
N MET A 1 -25.53 27.79 18.22
CA MET A 1 -25.45 27.66 16.75
C MET A 1 -24.03 27.82 16.20
N GLU A 2 -23.11 28.50 16.91
CA GLU A 2 -21.67 28.57 16.57
C GLU A 2 -20.91 27.23 16.59
N SER A 3 -21.36 26.23 17.36
CA SER A 3 -20.62 24.95 17.46
C SER A 3 -20.65 24.15 16.17
N VAL A 4 -21.76 24.17 15.41
CA VAL A 4 -21.90 23.40 14.16
C VAL A 4 -21.01 23.95 13.03
N GLU A 5 -20.80 25.27 12.98
CA GLU A 5 -19.91 25.88 11.99
C GLU A 5 -18.43 25.68 12.36
N LYS A 6 -18.09 25.69 13.67
CA LYS A 6 -16.77 25.29 14.17
C LYS A 6 -16.47 23.81 13.91
N GLU A 7 -17.44 22.92 14.13
CA GLU A 7 -17.32 21.48 13.84
C GLU A 7 -17.15 21.21 12.34
N CYS A 8 -17.89 21.93 11.48
CA CYS A 8 -17.71 21.84 10.03
C CYS A 8 -16.34 22.35 9.58
N GLY A 9 -15.81 23.40 10.21
CA GLY A 9 -14.45 23.90 9.96
C GLY A 9 -13.38 22.91 10.42
N ALA A 10 -13.55 22.31 11.60
CA ALA A 10 -12.65 21.30 12.14
C ALA A 10 -12.62 20.03 11.28
N LEU A 11 -13.79 19.57 10.81
CA LEU A 11 -13.89 18.43 9.88
C LEU A 11 -13.18 18.73 8.54
N GLY A 12 -13.34 19.95 8.02
CA GLY A 12 -12.66 20.39 6.81
C GLY A 12 -11.14 20.42 6.95
N GLY A 13 -10.64 20.87 8.10
CA GLY A 13 -9.21 20.85 8.44
C GLY A 13 -8.64 19.43 8.54
N LEU A 14 -9.34 18.54 9.27
CA LEU A 14 -8.98 17.11 9.36
C LEU A 14 -8.93 16.44 8.00
N PHE A 15 -9.92 16.70 7.16
CA PHE A 15 -9.97 16.15 5.81
C PHE A 15 -8.80 16.62 4.95
N GLN A 16 -8.46 17.91 5.01
CA GLN A 16 -7.34 18.48 4.28
C GLN A 16 -5.99 17.91 4.76
N ALA A 17 -5.85 17.70 6.07
CA ALA A 17 -4.67 17.05 6.66
C ALA A 17 -4.52 15.61 6.13
N ILE A 18 -5.57 14.80 6.19
CA ILE A 18 -5.58 13.42 5.66
C ILE A 18 -5.21 13.40 4.16
N VAL A 19 -5.76 14.32 3.36
CA VAL A 19 -5.43 14.41 1.93
C VAL A 19 -3.97 14.80 1.69
N ASN A 20 -3.40 15.67 2.52
CA ASN A 20 -2.01 16.07 2.42
C ASN A 20 -1.06 14.95 2.84
N ASP A 21 -1.34 14.26 3.95
CA ASP A 21 -0.60 13.07 4.39
C ASP A 21 -0.65 11.98 3.32
N MET A 22 -1.79 11.87 2.65
CA MET A 22 -1.91 10.92 1.57
C MET A 22 -1.05 11.29 0.33
N LYS A 23 -0.84 12.59 0.08
CA LYS A 23 0.01 13.03 -1.03
C LYS A 23 1.49 12.87 -0.69
N SER A 24 1.89 13.24 0.52
CA SER A 24 3.29 13.21 0.96
C SER A 24 3.84 11.78 1.10
N SER A 25 2.99 10.81 1.41
CA SER A 25 3.38 9.40 1.51
C SER A 25 3.51 8.66 0.17
N TYR A 26 3.02 9.23 -0.95
CA TYR A 26 3.12 8.59 -2.27
C TYR A 26 4.56 8.25 -2.72
N PRO A 27 5.55 9.17 -2.65
CA PRO A 27 6.94 8.86 -3.00
C PRO A 27 7.53 7.72 -2.14
N VAL A 28 7.10 7.59 -0.87
CA VAL A 28 7.56 6.51 0.02
C VAL A 28 7.05 5.15 -0.46
N TRP A 29 5.79 5.07 -0.87
CA TRP A 29 5.20 3.84 -1.43
C TRP A 29 5.82 3.44 -2.77
N GLU A 30 6.13 4.41 -3.63
CA GLU A 30 6.83 4.16 -4.90
C GLU A 30 8.26 3.65 -4.64
N ASP A 31 9.01 4.27 -3.73
CA ASP A 31 10.36 3.79 -3.39
C ASP A 31 10.31 2.37 -2.81
N PHE A 32 9.44 2.11 -1.82
CA PHE A 32 9.25 0.77 -1.27
C PHE A 32 8.95 -0.28 -2.35
N SER A 33 8.04 0.03 -3.26
CA SER A 33 7.69 -0.85 -4.39
C SER A 33 8.88 -1.10 -5.33
N ALA A 34 9.66 -0.06 -5.62
CA ALA A 34 10.87 -0.17 -6.42
C ALA A 34 11.92 -1.06 -5.74
N LYS A 35 12.16 -0.88 -4.43
CA LYS A 35 13.10 -1.71 -3.66
C LYS A 35 12.63 -3.16 -3.55
N ALA A 36 11.35 -3.39 -3.31
CA ALA A 36 10.77 -4.74 -3.26
C ALA A 36 10.94 -5.48 -4.60
N THR A 37 10.76 -4.77 -5.73
CA THR A 37 10.99 -5.34 -7.06
C THR A 37 12.46 -5.71 -7.28
N LYS A 38 13.39 -4.84 -6.85
CA LYS A 38 14.84 -5.13 -6.92
C LYS A 38 15.22 -6.33 -6.06
N LEU A 39 14.71 -6.41 -4.83
CA LEU A 39 14.92 -7.54 -3.93
C LEU A 39 14.42 -8.84 -4.58
N HIS A 40 13.23 -8.82 -5.18
CA HIS A 40 12.67 -9.99 -5.86
C HIS A 40 13.55 -10.46 -7.03
N ALA A 41 14.05 -9.52 -7.84
CA ALA A 41 14.98 -9.83 -8.92
C ALA A 41 16.27 -10.46 -8.39
N GLN A 42 16.86 -9.90 -7.32
CA GLN A 42 18.07 -10.45 -6.71
C GLN A 42 17.85 -11.84 -6.10
N LEU A 43 16.73 -12.08 -5.42
CA LEU A 43 16.36 -13.41 -4.91
C LEU A 43 16.32 -14.45 -6.03
N ARG A 44 15.78 -14.09 -7.21
CA ARG A 44 15.78 -15.00 -8.37
C ARG A 44 17.19 -15.32 -8.84
N THR A 45 18.06 -14.31 -8.93
CA THR A 45 19.46 -14.50 -9.30
C THR A 45 20.19 -15.39 -8.29
N THR A 46 20.01 -15.15 -6.99
CA THR A 46 20.61 -15.96 -5.91
C THR A 46 20.17 -17.41 -5.98
N ILE A 47 18.89 -17.68 -6.25
CA ILE A 47 18.38 -19.04 -6.45
C ILE A 47 19.10 -19.73 -7.61
N LEU A 48 19.27 -19.05 -8.74
CA LEU A 48 19.96 -19.63 -9.91
C LEU A 48 21.43 -19.91 -9.60
N ALA A 49 22.12 -18.99 -8.92
CA ALA A 49 23.49 -19.18 -8.49
C ALA A 49 23.63 -20.35 -7.49
N ALA A 50 22.68 -20.48 -6.55
CA ALA A 50 22.65 -21.58 -5.59
C ALA A 50 22.48 -22.94 -6.29
N VAL A 51 21.61 -23.03 -7.31
CA VAL A 51 21.43 -24.26 -8.10
C VAL A 51 22.74 -24.66 -8.78
N ALA A 52 23.37 -23.72 -9.51
CA ALA A 52 24.62 -23.97 -10.20
C ALA A 52 25.74 -24.41 -9.24
N PHE A 53 25.81 -23.77 -8.07
CA PHE A 53 26.73 -24.17 -7.01
C PHE A 53 26.43 -25.59 -6.52
N LEU A 54 25.17 -25.94 -6.23
CA LEU A 54 24.79 -27.26 -5.73
C LEU A 54 25.00 -28.37 -6.78
N ASP A 55 24.89 -28.07 -8.07
CA ASP A 55 25.23 -29.02 -9.13
C ASP A 55 26.74 -29.29 -9.19
N ALA A 56 27.58 -28.25 -9.06
CA ALA A 56 29.03 -28.42 -8.96
C ALA A 56 29.42 -29.16 -7.66
N PHE A 57 28.78 -28.81 -6.55
CA PHE A 57 28.97 -29.45 -5.26
C PHE A 57 28.65 -30.95 -5.31
N GLN A 58 27.54 -31.32 -5.96
CA GLN A 58 27.16 -32.72 -6.09
C GLN A 58 28.18 -33.51 -6.91
N LYS A 59 28.75 -32.96 -7.98
CA LYS A 59 29.84 -33.62 -8.74
C LYS A 59 31.04 -33.96 -7.87
N VAL A 60 31.41 -33.07 -6.95
CA VAL A 60 32.49 -33.33 -5.97
C VAL A 60 32.08 -34.46 -5.00
N ALA A 61 30.84 -34.43 -4.52
CA ALA A 61 30.31 -35.47 -3.63
C ALA A 61 30.26 -36.85 -4.32
N ASP A 62 29.85 -36.91 -5.59
CA ASP A 62 29.79 -38.13 -6.38
C ASP A 62 31.19 -38.69 -6.67
N MET A 63 32.14 -37.81 -7.02
CA MET A 63 33.55 -38.19 -7.18
C MET A 63 34.10 -38.83 -5.89
N ALA A 64 33.84 -38.22 -4.74
CA ALA A 64 34.25 -38.78 -3.45
C ALA A 64 33.52 -40.10 -3.13
N THR A 65 32.23 -40.22 -3.47
CA THR A 65 31.44 -41.45 -3.22
C THR A 65 31.88 -42.62 -4.08
N ASN A 66 32.41 -42.36 -5.28
CA ASN A 66 32.96 -43.38 -6.18
C ASN A 66 34.38 -43.83 -5.79
N SER A 67 34.99 -43.21 -4.79
CA SER A 67 36.30 -43.60 -4.26
C SER A 67 36.21 -44.79 -3.28
N ARG A 68 37.34 -45.20 -2.71
CA ARG A 68 37.43 -46.34 -1.76
C ARG A 68 37.80 -45.86 -0.36
N GLY A 69 37.44 -46.65 0.66
CA GLY A 69 37.79 -46.36 2.06
C GLY A 69 37.07 -45.12 2.61
N ALA A 70 37.73 -44.41 3.53
CA ALA A 70 37.17 -43.26 4.25
C ALA A 70 36.67 -42.13 3.34
N THR A 71 37.26 -41.96 2.15
CA THR A 71 36.86 -40.95 1.17
C THR A 71 35.43 -41.18 0.65
N ARG A 72 34.96 -42.44 0.61
CA ARG A 72 33.57 -42.77 0.28
C ARG A 72 32.58 -42.29 1.33
N ASP A 73 32.97 -42.40 2.61
CA ASP A 73 32.14 -41.95 3.73
C ASP A 73 32.03 -40.42 3.75
N ILE A 74 33.12 -39.73 3.38
CA ILE A 74 33.13 -38.28 3.13
C ILE A 74 32.17 -37.93 1.99
N GLY A 75 32.24 -38.62 0.85
CA GLY A 75 31.32 -38.40 -0.27
C GLY A 75 29.84 -38.58 0.11
N SER A 76 29.55 -39.60 0.92
CA SER A 76 28.22 -39.85 1.45
C SER A 76 27.73 -38.72 2.38
N ALA A 77 28.62 -38.16 3.20
CA ALA A 77 28.31 -37.00 4.04
C ALA A 77 28.08 -35.72 3.22
N LEU A 78 28.89 -35.49 2.19
CA LEU A 78 28.74 -34.37 1.26
C LEU A 78 27.40 -34.44 0.52
N THR A 79 27.01 -35.63 0.05
CA THR A 79 25.71 -35.85 -0.61
C THR A 79 24.55 -35.50 0.32
N ARG A 80 24.58 -35.92 1.60
CA ARG A 80 23.56 -35.53 2.58
C ARG A 80 23.51 -34.01 2.77
N MET A 81 24.66 -33.34 2.80
CA MET A 81 24.72 -31.89 2.90
C MET A 81 24.16 -31.18 1.67
N CYS A 82 24.45 -31.69 0.45
CA CYS A 82 23.89 -31.16 -0.79
C CYS A 82 22.36 -31.25 -0.81
N MET A 83 21.81 -32.41 -0.42
CA MET A 83 20.36 -32.62 -0.36
C MET A 83 19.67 -31.70 0.66
N ARG A 84 20.31 -31.45 1.81
CA ARG A 84 19.81 -30.46 2.79
C ARG A 84 19.75 -29.06 2.20
N HIS A 85 20.78 -28.64 1.46
CA HIS A 85 20.77 -27.34 0.79
C HIS A 85 19.76 -27.25 -0.36
N ARG A 86 19.54 -28.33 -1.13
CA ARG A 86 18.48 -28.37 -2.15
C ARG A 86 17.07 -28.19 -1.54
N SER A 87 16.84 -28.70 -0.34
CA SER A 87 15.58 -28.44 0.39
C SER A 87 15.40 -26.95 0.75
N ILE A 88 16.46 -26.29 1.19
CA ILE A 88 16.45 -24.84 1.49
C ILE A 88 16.22 -24.04 0.21
N GLU A 89 16.89 -24.39 -0.88
CA GLU A 89 16.71 -23.78 -2.19
C GLU A 89 15.25 -23.90 -2.69
N ALA A 90 14.61 -25.06 -2.51
CA ALA A 90 13.21 -25.25 -2.86
C ALA A 90 12.27 -24.33 -2.04
N LYS A 91 12.55 -24.12 -0.76
CA LYS A 91 11.82 -23.16 0.09
C LYS A 91 12.01 -21.72 -0.40
N LEU A 92 13.24 -21.33 -0.75
CA LEU A 92 13.56 -20.02 -1.32
C LEU A 92 12.85 -19.80 -2.67
N ARG A 93 12.80 -20.83 -3.52
CA ARG A 93 12.02 -20.80 -4.77
C ARG A 93 10.55 -20.56 -4.51
N HIS A 94 9.98 -21.24 -3.52
CA HIS A 94 8.58 -21.04 -3.14
C HIS A 94 8.32 -19.60 -2.67
N PHE A 95 9.21 -19.06 -1.83
CA PHE A 95 9.16 -17.68 -1.36
C PHE A 95 9.27 -16.65 -2.51
N SER A 96 10.09 -16.94 -3.52
CA SER A 96 10.26 -16.11 -4.71
C SER A 96 9.14 -16.28 -5.76
N LYS A 97 8.18 -17.20 -5.56
CA LYS A 97 7.06 -17.33 -6.51
C LYS A 97 6.18 -16.08 -6.50
N PRO A 98 5.62 -15.70 -7.66
CA PRO A 98 4.77 -14.52 -7.79
C PRO A 98 3.52 -14.54 -6.88
N GLY A 99 3.13 -15.67 -6.29
CA GLY A 99 2.00 -15.71 -5.35
C GLY A 99 2.24 -15.00 -4.00
N TYR A 100 3.50 -14.85 -3.57
CA TYR A 100 3.86 -14.19 -2.30
C TYR A 100 4.58 -12.85 -2.47
N SER A 101 5.24 -12.65 -3.61
CA SER A 101 6.12 -11.49 -3.86
C SER A 101 5.86 -10.81 -5.20
N SER A 102 4.78 -11.12 -5.93
CA SER A 102 4.55 -10.52 -7.25
C SER A 102 4.35 -9.01 -7.16
N PRO A 103 4.89 -8.25 -8.13
CA PRO A 103 4.51 -6.87 -8.39
C PRO A 103 2.99 -6.65 -8.44
N ARG A 104 2.18 -7.68 -8.77
CA ARG A 104 0.71 -7.61 -8.74
C ARG A 104 0.14 -7.42 -7.33
N GLN A 105 0.76 -7.96 -6.30
CA GLN A 105 0.29 -7.83 -4.92
C GLN A 105 0.81 -6.54 -4.29
N ASN A 106 2.03 -6.08 -4.61
CA ASN A 106 2.50 -4.72 -4.26
C ASN A 106 1.78 -3.60 -5.04
N ARG A 107 1.28 -3.88 -6.26
CA ARG A 107 0.38 -2.97 -6.96
C ARG A 107 -1.00 -2.87 -6.30
N ARG A 108 -1.45 -3.85 -5.51
CA ARG A 108 -2.76 -3.77 -4.85
C ARG A 108 -2.82 -2.62 -3.83
N PRO A 109 -1.90 -2.48 -2.86
CA PRO A 109 -1.85 -1.30 -1.99
C PRO A 109 -1.79 0.01 -2.77
N ILE A 110 -0.93 0.13 -3.78
CA ILE A 110 -0.79 1.36 -4.57
C ILE A 110 -2.05 1.68 -5.38
N VAL A 111 -2.69 0.67 -5.99
CA VAL A 111 -3.91 0.84 -6.79
C VAL A 111 -5.13 1.08 -5.89
N VAL A 112 -5.23 0.39 -4.75
CA VAL A 112 -6.24 0.63 -3.71
C VAL A 112 -6.06 2.05 -3.16
N TYR A 113 -4.84 2.46 -2.86
CA TYR A 113 -4.52 3.80 -2.39
C TYR A 113 -4.86 4.88 -3.42
N LYS A 114 -4.55 4.66 -4.71
CA LYS A 114 -4.97 5.54 -5.81
C LYS A 114 -6.49 5.63 -5.94
N ARG A 115 -7.22 4.51 -5.77
CA ARG A 115 -8.70 4.48 -5.77
C ARG A 115 -9.28 5.21 -4.57
N SER A 116 -8.80 4.92 -3.36
CA SER A 116 -9.21 5.61 -2.13
C SER A 116 -8.96 7.11 -2.23
N ARG A 117 -7.84 7.54 -2.82
CA ARG A 117 -7.56 8.96 -3.11
C ARG A 117 -8.58 9.60 -4.05
N GLN A 118 -8.97 8.91 -5.12
CA GLN A 118 -9.99 9.40 -6.05
C GLN A 118 -11.37 9.51 -5.38
N GLU A 119 -11.71 8.51 -4.57
CA GLU A 119 -12.97 8.48 -3.83
C GLU A 119 -13.03 9.58 -2.77
N ILE A 120 -11.95 9.78 -2.02
CA ILE A 120 -11.81 10.86 -1.04
C ILE A 120 -11.94 12.22 -1.74
N LYS A 121 -11.23 12.45 -2.86
CA LYS A 121 -11.35 13.70 -3.63
C LYS A 121 -12.78 13.93 -4.16
N ARG A 122 -13.49 12.88 -4.58
CA ARG A 122 -14.88 12.98 -5.06
C ARG A 122 -15.82 13.35 -3.91
N LYS A 123 -15.73 12.64 -2.77
CA LYS A 123 -16.53 12.93 -1.57
C LYS A 123 -16.27 14.35 -1.03
N SER A 124 -15.04 14.86 -1.08
CA SER A 124 -14.73 16.23 -0.62
C SER A 124 -15.45 17.31 -1.42
N LEU A 125 -15.53 17.13 -2.73
CA LEU A 125 -16.22 18.08 -3.61
C LEU A 125 -17.73 18.08 -3.34
N ASP A 126 -18.29 16.93 -2.99
CA ASP A 126 -19.70 16.78 -2.67
C ASP A 126 -20.03 17.41 -1.30
N THR A 127 -19.15 17.27 -0.30
CA THR A 127 -19.30 17.93 1.01
C THR A 127 -19.23 19.46 0.89
N ILE A 128 -18.33 20.00 0.06
CA ILE A 128 -18.23 21.45 -0.21
C ILE A 128 -19.50 21.98 -0.92
N LYS A 129 -20.04 21.22 -1.89
CA LYS A 129 -21.29 21.59 -2.57
C LYS A 129 -22.48 21.61 -1.61
N LEU A 130 -22.56 20.64 -0.71
CA LEU A 130 -23.60 20.57 0.33
C LEU A 130 -23.46 21.73 1.33
N GLN A 131 -22.25 22.07 1.77
CA GLN A 131 -22.01 23.26 2.61
C GLN A 131 -22.40 24.57 1.91
N LYS A 132 -22.09 24.71 0.61
CA LYS A 132 -22.53 25.88 -0.18
C LYS A 132 -24.05 25.97 -0.34
N LYS A 133 -24.72 24.83 -0.55
CA LYS A 133 -26.20 24.76 -0.59
C LYS A 133 -26.82 25.12 0.76
N ALA A 134 -26.24 24.66 1.87
CA ALA A 134 -26.70 24.99 3.22
C ALA A 134 -26.52 26.49 3.55
N ARG A 135 -25.42 27.13 3.11
CA ARG A 135 -25.23 28.58 3.24
C ARG A 135 -26.26 29.39 2.44
N LYS A 136 -26.50 29.06 1.17
CA LYS A 136 -27.53 29.73 0.34
C LYS A 136 -28.94 29.56 0.90
N GLY A 137 -29.26 28.38 1.45
CA GLY A 137 -30.54 28.14 2.13
C GLY A 137 -30.73 29.01 3.37
N LYS A 138 -29.66 29.23 4.16
CA LYS A 138 -29.67 30.15 5.31
C LYS A 138 -29.81 31.62 4.91
N GLU A 139 -29.10 32.07 3.87
CA GLU A 139 -29.20 33.46 3.36
C GLU A 139 -30.63 33.77 2.90
N ASN A 140 -31.28 32.84 2.18
CA ASN A 140 -32.67 32.99 1.76
C ASN A 140 -33.66 33.02 2.95
N LEU A 141 -33.46 32.18 3.97
CA LEU A 141 -34.29 32.22 5.19
C LEU A 141 -34.08 33.50 6.01
N GLN A 142 -32.84 33.98 6.12
CA GLN A 142 -32.56 35.26 6.79
C GLN A 142 -33.17 36.44 6.02
N MET A 143 -33.12 36.41 4.68
CA MET A 143 -33.75 37.44 3.84
C MET A 143 -35.28 37.42 3.98
N LEU A 144 -35.90 36.24 3.99
CA LEU A 144 -37.34 36.06 4.24
C LEU A 144 -37.74 36.51 5.66
N CYS A 145 -36.93 36.21 6.66
CA CYS A 145 -37.18 36.63 8.04
C CYS A 145 -37.00 38.15 8.22
N TRP A 146 -36.04 38.76 7.50
CA TRP A 146 -35.86 40.21 7.43
C TRP A 146 -37.05 40.88 6.71
N LEU A 147 -37.51 40.33 5.58
CA LEU A 147 -38.71 40.79 4.88
C LEU A 147 -39.98 40.69 5.74
N CYS A 148 -40.18 39.58 6.46
CA CYS A 148 -41.30 39.44 7.42
C CYS A 148 -41.26 40.52 8.51
N ARG A 149 -40.09 40.77 9.12
CA ARG A 149 -39.94 41.83 10.13
C ARG A 149 -40.13 43.23 9.57
N CYS A 150 -39.72 43.49 8.33
CA CYS A 150 -39.97 44.77 7.67
C CYS A 150 -41.47 44.98 7.39
N LEU A 151 -42.20 43.92 7.01
CA LEU A 151 -43.64 43.98 6.79
C LEU A 151 -44.41 44.24 8.10
N GLU A 152 -44.02 43.57 9.19
CA GLU A 152 -44.65 43.77 10.51
C GLU A 152 -44.42 45.18 11.07
N LYS A 153 -43.23 45.77 10.84
CA LYS A 153 -42.93 47.15 11.30
C LYS A 153 -43.50 48.24 10.40
N GLY A 154 -43.90 47.92 9.17
CA GLY A 154 -44.57 48.84 8.26
C GLY A 154 -46.07 48.99 8.51
N SER A 155 -46.67 48.14 9.36
CA SER A 155 -48.11 48.13 9.64
C SER A 155 -48.52 48.88 10.92
N SER A 156 -47.59 49.59 11.59
CA SER A 156 -47.87 50.43 12.78
C SER A 156 -47.86 51.94 12.50
N ALA A 157 -47.98 52.36 11.24
CA ALA A 157 -48.03 53.76 10.85
C ALA A 157 -49.19 54.06 9.90
N ILE A 158 -50.42 53.70 10.31
CA ILE A 158 -51.68 54.35 9.94
C ILE A 158 -52.57 54.35 11.17
#